data_AF-A0A6L8RR08-F1
#
_entry.id   AF-A0A6L8RR08-F1
#
_cell.length_a   1.000
_cell.length_b   1.000
_cell.length_c   1.000
_cell.angle_alpha   90.00
_cell.angle_beta   90.00
_cell.angle_gamma   90.00
#
_symmetry.space_group_name_H-M   'P 1'
#
loop_
_entity.id
_entity.type
_entity.pdbx_description
1 polymer ?
#
loop_
_entity_poly.entity_id
_entity_poly.type
_entity_poly.pdbx_seq_one_letter_code
_entity_poly.pdbx_strand_id
1 'polypeptide(L)'
;MGLFMTLEGLTEEDAVRLASEEAVPADRLRVFDLHCDTLDRLAFHGDASVPGGFAAHDARIPAHRMATLADNDAHVSLARTEGFAWCQCFAAFIPDEVRGDEAWALFRRVQSVLERELERCGDKLAQARTMAEVDAALAAGKTAAVLTVEGASFLEDDGQAESRLDALADAGVRMVTLTWNGPNALGSGNDTSHGLTGFGRSCVGELERRGIVVDVSHLNDAGFKDVCATARRPFAASHSNARAVCGHPRNLADWQLRELADCGGIAGLNFCTQFLTDRLADPTRDDVLRHVDHVLETAGEDVLALGSDYDGCDVPSWLEPCDRIGALHELLACEFGRDIADKVFFRNARDFFERVESV
;
A
#
# COMPACT_ATOMS: atom_id res chain seq x y z
N MET A 1 -37.60 -19.33 -22.87
CA MET A 1 -36.79 -19.04 -24.06
C MET A 1 -35.50 -18.41 -23.57
N GLY A 2 -34.42 -19.18 -23.53
CA GLY A 2 -33.11 -18.69 -23.13
C GLY A 2 -32.57 -17.74 -24.18
N LEU A 3 -32.11 -16.57 -23.74
CA LEU A 3 -31.40 -15.63 -24.60
C LEU A 3 -29.93 -16.06 -24.61
N PHE A 4 -29.49 -16.64 -25.72
CA PHE A 4 -28.08 -16.79 -26.05
C PHE A 4 -27.50 -15.37 -26.23
N MET A 5 -26.61 -14.95 -25.32
CA MET A 5 -25.68 -13.85 -25.62
C MET A 5 -24.59 -14.42 -26.52
N THR A 6 -24.54 -13.95 -27.76
CA THR A 6 -23.49 -14.23 -28.73
C THR A 6 -22.26 -13.40 -28.37
N LEU A 7 -21.12 -14.07 -28.19
CA LEU A 7 -19.77 -13.51 -28.05
C LEU A 7 -19.32 -12.89 -29.39
N GLU A 8 -19.90 -11.75 -29.78
CA GLU A 8 -19.36 -10.94 -30.88
C GLU A 8 -19.10 -9.54 -30.34
N GLY A 9 -17.82 -9.24 -30.07
CA GLY A 9 -17.36 -7.91 -29.66
C GLY A 9 -16.21 -7.88 -28.65
N LEU A 10 -15.58 -9.00 -28.29
CA LEU A 10 -14.39 -8.96 -27.43
C LEU A 10 -13.19 -8.44 -28.25
N THR A 11 -12.60 -7.34 -27.78
CA THR A 11 -11.30 -6.89 -28.28
C THR A 11 -10.20 -7.87 -27.85
N GLU A 12 -9.02 -7.82 -28.48
CA GLU A 12 -7.87 -8.62 -28.02
C GLU A 12 -7.53 -8.32 -26.56
N GLU A 13 -7.72 -7.08 -26.10
CA GLU A 13 -7.56 -6.68 -24.70
C GLU A 13 -8.61 -7.32 -23.78
N ASP A 14 -9.89 -7.36 -24.20
CA ASP A 14 -10.94 -8.04 -23.43
C ASP A 14 -10.70 -9.56 -23.35
N ALA A 15 -10.18 -10.17 -24.42
CA ALA A 15 -9.84 -11.58 -24.46
C ALA A 15 -8.63 -11.90 -23.57
N VAL A 16 -7.63 -11.03 -23.52
CA VAL A 16 -6.47 -11.15 -22.62
C VAL A 16 -6.89 -10.95 -21.15
N ARG A 17 -7.77 -9.98 -20.87
CA ARG A 17 -8.31 -9.75 -19.51
C ARG A 17 -9.14 -10.93 -19.02
N LEU A 18 -10.02 -11.47 -19.86
CA LEU A 18 -10.80 -12.67 -19.51
C LEU A 18 -9.90 -13.90 -19.33
N ALA A 19 -8.85 -14.04 -20.15
CA ALA A 19 -7.89 -15.13 -20.01
C ALA A 19 -7.01 -15.01 -18.75
N SER A 20 -6.72 -13.80 -18.27
CA SER A 20 -6.00 -13.60 -16.99
C SER A 20 -6.90 -13.79 -15.77
N GLU A 21 -8.19 -13.44 -15.87
CA GLU A 21 -9.21 -13.76 -14.86
C GLU A 21 -9.42 -15.28 -14.70
N GLU A 22 -9.32 -16.06 -15.78
CA GLU A 22 -9.45 -17.53 -15.77
C GLU A 22 -8.18 -18.28 -15.29
N ALA A 23 -7.03 -17.61 -15.16
CA ALA A 23 -5.75 -18.26 -14.86
C ALA A 23 -5.43 -18.41 -13.36
N VAL A 24 -6.09 -17.64 -12.49
CA VAL A 24 -6.02 -17.85 -11.04
C VAL A 24 -6.96 -19.01 -10.70
N PRO A 25 -6.53 -20.03 -9.94
CA PRO A 25 -7.44 -21.07 -9.46
C PRO A 25 -8.68 -20.42 -8.83
N ALA A 26 -9.87 -20.73 -9.38
CA ALA A 26 -11.14 -20.08 -9.03
C ALA A 26 -11.52 -20.21 -7.54
N ASP A 27 -10.73 -20.90 -6.73
CA ASP A 27 -10.90 -21.16 -5.31
C ASP A 27 -10.06 -20.24 -4.39
N ARG A 28 -9.06 -19.49 -4.90
CA ARG A 28 -8.23 -18.61 -4.06
C ARG A 28 -8.79 -17.18 -4.03
N LEU A 29 -9.10 -16.70 -2.83
CA LEU A 29 -9.43 -15.28 -2.62
C LEU A 29 -8.25 -14.41 -3.08
N ARG A 30 -8.54 -13.43 -3.94
CA ARG A 30 -7.56 -12.44 -4.40
C ARG A 30 -7.45 -11.33 -3.36
N VAL A 31 -6.22 -10.95 -3.03
CA VAL A 31 -5.94 -9.90 -2.04
C VAL A 31 -4.87 -8.99 -2.63
N PHE A 32 -5.12 -7.69 -2.65
CA PHE A 32 -4.16 -6.66 -3.00
C PHE A 32 -4.11 -5.67 -1.84
N ASP A 33 -3.04 -5.77 -1.05
CA ASP A 33 -2.80 -4.88 0.08
C ASP A 33 -1.78 -3.79 -0.28
N LEU A 34 -2.16 -2.53 -0.09
CA LEU A 34 -1.40 -1.35 -0.54
C LEU A 34 -0.24 -0.97 0.39
N HIS A 35 -0.14 -1.54 1.60
CA HIS A 35 0.91 -1.17 2.55
C HIS A 35 1.17 -2.23 3.64
N CYS A 36 2.43 -2.63 3.79
CA CYS A 36 2.95 -3.31 4.99
C CYS A 36 4.45 -3.02 5.17
N ASP A 37 4.94 -3.16 6.39
CA ASP A 37 6.33 -2.87 6.82
C ASP A 37 7.11 -4.15 7.16
N THR A 38 6.65 -5.29 6.66
CA THR A 38 7.25 -6.60 6.97
C THR A 38 8.72 -6.65 6.56
N LEU A 39 9.10 -6.03 5.43
CA LEU A 39 10.50 -6.01 5.00
C LEU A 39 11.37 -5.16 5.91
N ASP A 40 10.86 -4.06 6.47
CA ASP A 40 11.56 -3.23 7.45
C ASP A 40 11.82 -4.00 8.74
N ARG A 41 10.82 -4.75 9.24
CA ARG A 41 11.02 -5.65 10.38
C ARG A 41 12.14 -6.65 10.11
N LEU A 42 12.17 -7.30 8.95
CA LEU A 42 13.26 -8.21 8.57
C LEU A 42 14.61 -7.48 8.39
N ALA A 43 14.60 -6.27 7.85
CA ALA A 43 15.80 -5.48 7.57
C ALA A 43 16.48 -4.99 8.85
N PHE A 44 15.70 -4.56 9.83
CA PHE A 44 16.14 -3.82 11.01
C PHE A 44 16.02 -4.62 12.31
N HIS A 45 15.57 -5.88 12.25
CA HIS A 45 15.44 -6.73 13.43
C HIS A 45 16.72 -6.74 14.28
N GLY A 46 16.57 -6.39 15.57
CA GLY A 46 17.66 -6.37 16.55
C GLY A 46 18.66 -5.20 16.40
N ASP A 47 18.46 -4.30 15.44
CA ASP A 47 19.33 -3.14 15.21
C ASP A 47 18.79 -1.89 15.90
N ALA A 48 19.24 -1.66 17.14
CA ALA A 48 18.83 -0.48 17.91
C ALA A 48 19.39 0.85 17.37
N SER A 49 20.22 0.85 16.32
CA SER A 49 20.70 2.10 15.71
C SER A 49 19.73 2.70 14.71
N VAL A 50 18.75 1.91 14.22
CA VAL A 50 17.75 2.38 13.27
C VAL A 50 16.56 2.99 14.04
N PRO A 51 16.18 4.25 13.77
CA PRO A 51 14.97 4.85 14.35
C PRO A 51 13.68 4.14 13.88
N GLY A 52 12.53 4.48 14.48
CA GLY A 52 11.25 3.80 14.18
C GLY A 52 10.89 2.64 15.10
N GLY A 53 11.77 2.24 16.02
CA GLY A 53 11.40 1.41 17.17
C GLY A 53 11.29 -0.10 16.90
N PHE A 54 11.56 -0.59 15.68
CA PHE A 54 11.52 -2.01 15.33
C PHE A 54 12.30 -2.91 16.29
N ALA A 55 13.53 -2.53 16.64
CA ALA A 55 14.36 -3.32 17.55
C ALA A 55 13.76 -3.48 18.95
N ALA A 56 13.06 -2.45 19.45
CA ALA A 56 12.40 -2.49 20.75
C ALA A 56 11.12 -3.33 20.69
N HIS A 57 10.32 -3.15 19.63
CA HIS A 57 9.12 -3.92 19.36
C HIS A 57 9.42 -5.42 19.25
N ASP A 58 10.48 -5.77 18.53
CA ASP A 58 10.86 -7.16 18.25
C ASP A 58 11.76 -7.80 19.30
N ALA A 59 12.07 -7.12 20.41
CA ALA A 59 13.09 -7.55 21.37
C ALA A 59 12.89 -8.97 21.95
N ARG A 60 11.66 -9.50 21.88
CA ARG A 60 11.31 -10.86 22.36
C ARG A 60 11.30 -11.91 21.25
N ILE A 61 11.36 -11.51 19.99
CA ILE A 61 11.30 -12.40 18.85
C ILE A 61 12.71 -12.92 18.56
N PRO A 62 12.93 -14.24 18.53
CA PRO A 62 14.24 -14.78 18.19
C PRO A 62 14.66 -14.40 16.77
N ALA A 63 15.93 -14.03 16.55
CA ALA A 63 16.44 -13.59 15.25
C ALA A 63 16.13 -14.55 14.07
N HIS A 64 16.11 -15.86 14.31
CA HIS A 64 15.77 -16.84 13.26
C HIS A 64 14.30 -16.79 12.82
N ARG A 65 13.39 -16.23 13.64
CA ARG A 65 11.98 -15.97 13.30
C ARG A 65 11.76 -14.66 12.56
N MET A 66 12.82 -13.88 12.33
CA MET A 66 12.82 -12.65 11.52
C MET A 66 13.91 -12.69 10.44
N ALA A 67 14.24 -13.89 9.96
CA ALA A 67 15.34 -14.09 9.00
C ALA A 67 14.89 -14.22 7.54
N THR A 68 13.60 -14.34 7.27
CA THR A 68 13.05 -14.59 5.92
C THR A 68 11.57 -14.23 5.83
N LEU A 69 11.11 -13.91 4.63
CA LEU A 69 9.69 -13.72 4.33
C LEU A 69 8.94 -15.06 4.19
N ALA A 70 9.66 -16.18 3.95
CA ALA A 70 9.05 -17.50 3.77
C ALA A 70 8.16 -17.92 4.95
N ASP A 71 8.66 -17.76 6.16
CA ASP A 71 7.97 -17.98 7.45
C ASP A 71 8.67 -17.15 8.52
N ASN A 72 7.90 -16.34 9.25
CA ASN A 72 8.38 -15.42 10.28
C ASN A 72 7.30 -15.15 11.34
N ASP A 73 7.63 -14.43 12.40
CA ASP A 73 6.67 -14.00 13.44
C ASP A 73 6.14 -12.58 13.22
N ALA A 74 6.26 -12.04 12.00
CA ALA A 74 5.64 -10.78 11.59
C ALA A 74 4.18 -11.04 11.17
N HIS A 75 3.42 -9.99 10.87
CA HIS A 75 2.04 -10.16 10.42
C HIS A 75 1.96 -10.86 9.06
N VAL A 76 2.89 -10.56 8.14
CA VAL A 76 2.92 -11.15 6.78
C VAL A 76 4.06 -12.15 6.60
N SER A 77 3.75 -13.32 6.05
CA SER A 77 4.73 -14.29 5.55
C SER A 77 4.16 -15.09 4.39
N LEU A 78 5.03 -15.64 3.52
CA LEU A 78 4.59 -16.44 2.38
C LEU A 78 3.86 -17.72 2.80
N ALA A 79 4.21 -18.28 3.96
CA ALA A 79 3.49 -19.41 4.54
C ALA A 79 2.03 -19.06 4.90
N ARG A 80 1.76 -17.83 5.35
CA ARG A 80 0.42 -17.37 5.69
C ARG A 80 -0.41 -16.95 4.47
N THR A 81 0.26 -16.43 3.43
CA THR A 81 -0.42 -15.99 2.19
C THR A 81 -0.61 -17.11 1.16
N GLU A 82 -0.06 -18.32 1.38
CA GLU A 82 -0.11 -19.47 0.47
C GLU A 82 -1.55 -19.87 0.06
N GLY A 83 -2.54 -19.61 0.91
CA GLY A 83 -3.96 -19.87 0.61
C GLY A 83 -4.64 -18.83 -0.29
N PHE A 84 -3.98 -17.71 -0.62
CA PHE A 84 -4.57 -16.54 -1.26
C PHE A 84 -3.83 -16.16 -2.54
N ALA A 85 -4.51 -15.62 -3.54
CA ALA A 85 -3.85 -14.95 -4.66
C ALA A 85 -3.44 -13.55 -4.20
N TRP A 86 -2.27 -13.46 -3.56
CA TRP A 86 -1.84 -12.29 -2.80
C TRP A 86 -0.88 -11.39 -3.58
N CYS A 87 -1.23 -10.11 -3.69
CA CYS A 87 -0.36 -9.02 -4.11
C CYS A 87 -0.11 -8.10 -2.91
N GLN A 88 1.16 -7.86 -2.59
CA GLN A 88 1.56 -7.04 -1.45
C GLN A 88 2.44 -5.89 -1.93
N CYS A 89 2.04 -4.66 -1.58
CA CYS A 89 2.97 -3.55 -1.53
C CYS A 89 3.80 -3.64 -0.25
N PHE A 90 5.10 -3.89 -0.41
CA PHE A 90 6.07 -3.85 0.68
C PHE A 90 6.70 -2.46 0.70
N ALA A 91 6.40 -1.69 1.75
CA ALA A 91 7.01 -0.41 1.97
C ALA A 91 8.48 -0.58 2.35
N ALA A 92 9.28 0.42 2.00
CA ALA A 92 10.55 0.69 2.63
C ALA A 92 10.38 1.97 3.46
N PHE A 93 10.27 1.80 4.76
CA PHE A 93 9.99 2.89 5.69
C PHE A 93 11.24 3.70 6.01
N ILE A 94 11.10 5.01 5.93
CA ILE A 94 12.14 5.98 6.21
C ILE A 94 11.71 6.88 7.38
N PRO A 95 12.32 6.71 8.57
CA PRO A 95 11.95 7.50 9.73
C PRO A 95 12.37 8.97 9.61
N ASP A 96 11.59 9.87 10.24
CA ASP A 96 11.82 11.33 10.17
C ASP A 96 13.17 11.78 10.74
N GLU A 97 13.79 10.96 11.61
CA GLU A 97 15.06 11.28 12.23
C GLU A 97 16.25 11.25 11.26
N VAL A 98 16.10 10.58 10.10
CA VAL A 98 17.17 10.44 9.10
C VAL A 98 16.79 11.08 7.77
N ARG A 99 17.79 11.53 7.01
CA ARG A 99 17.61 12.23 5.73
C ARG A 99 18.81 12.07 4.80
N GLY A 100 18.66 12.48 3.54
CA GLY A 100 19.73 12.43 2.55
C GLY A 100 20.36 11.04 2.42
N ASP A 101 21.69 10.95 2.52
CA ASP A 101 22.43 9.70 2.33
C ASP A 101 22.12 8.63 3.40
N GLU A 102 21.80 9.03 4.63
CA GLU A 102 21.45 8.09 5.71
C GLU A 102 20.08 7.45 5.45
N ALA A 103 19.08 8.26 5.11
CA ALA A 103 17.77 7.79 4.67
C ALA A 103 17.90 6.89 3.42
N TRP A 104 18.74 7.29 2.46
CA TRP A 104 18.99 6.48 1.26
C TRP A 104 19.58 5.12 1.59
N ALA A 105 20.48 5.05 2.57
CA ALA A 105 21.07 3.79 3.02
C ALA A 105 20.03 2.84 3.63
N LEU A 106 19.01 3.36 4.35
CA LEU A 106 17.90 2.55 4.88
C LEU A 106 17.04 1.98 3.75
N PHE A 107 16.63 2.81 2.79
CA PHE A 107 15.91 2.35 1.59
C PHE A 107 16.68 1.20 0.89
N ARG A 108 17.98 1.39 0.65
CA ARG A 108 18.84 0.38 0.01
C ARG A 108 18.96 -0.90 0.84
N ARG A 109 18.90 -0.81 2.18
CA ARG A 109 18.93 -1.97 3.06
C ARG A 109 17.63 -2.78 2.93
N VAL A 110 16.46 -2.15 2.93
CA VAL A 110 15.17 -2.83 2.71
C VAL A 110 15.09 -3.43 1.32
N GLN A 111 15.46 -2.67 0.28
CA GLN A 111 15.57 -3.18 -1.09
C GLN A 111 16.43 -4.45 -1.15
N SER A 112 17.59 -4.46 -0.48
CA SER A 112 18.45 -5.64 -0.46
C SER A 112 17.82 -6.86 0.21
N VAL A 113 16.91 -6.66 1.18
CA VAL A 113 16.13 -7.76 1.77
C VAL A 113 15.20 -8.33 0.72
N LEU A 114 14.43 -7.49 0.01
CA LEU A 114 13.55 -7.95 -1.06
C LEU A 114 14.32 -8.75 -2.13
N GLU A 115 15.45 -8.22 -2.60
CA GLU A 115 16.31 -8.88 -3.59
C GLU A 115 16.76 -10.28 -3.11
N ARG A 116 17.19 -10.41 -1.85
CA ARG A 116 17.55 -11.71 -1.26
C ARG A 116 16.36 -12.66 -1.13
N GLU A 117 15.19 -12.16 -0.75
CA GLU A 117 14.01 -13.00 -0.60
C GLU A 117 13.45 -13.44 -1.96
N LEU A 118 13.57 -12.63 -3.01
CA LEU A 118 13.28 -13.03 -4.39
C LEU A 118 14.19 -14.16 -4.88
N GLU A 119 15.47 -14.12 -4.51
CA GLU A 119 16.41 -15.22 -4.83
C GLU A 119 16.08 -16.49 -4.03
N ARG A 120 15.79 -16.36 -2.74
CA ARG A 120 15.54 -17.49 -1.83
C ARG A 120 14.18 -18.16 -2.01
N CYS A 121 13.16 -17.37 -2.33
CA CYS A 121 11.76 -17.78 -2.38
C CYS A 121 11.17 -17.62 -3.78
N GLY A 122 11.99 -17.62 -4.83
CA GLY A 122 11.55 -17.35 -6.21
C GLY A 122 10.52 -18.33 -6.77
N ASP A 123 10.31 -19.48 -6.13
CA ASP A 123 9.22 -20.42 -6.40
C ASP A 123 7.87 -19.94 -5.84
N LYS A 124 7.87 -19.10 -4.80
CA LYS A 124 6.68 -18.58 -4.12
C LYS A 124 6.48 -17.06 -4.22
N LEU A 125 7.52 -16.31 -4.60
CA LEU A 125 7.53 -14.84 -4.66
C LEU A 125 8.01 -14.36 -6.02
N ALA A 126 7.40 -13.31 -6.55
CA ALA A 126 7.89 -12.60 -7.73
C ALA A 126 7.69 -11.09 -7.55
N GLN A 127 8.71 -10.29 -7.88
CA GLN A 127 8.55 -8.85 -7.94
C GLN A 127 7.69 -8.49 -9.15
N ALA A 128 6.71 -7.61 -8.95
CA ALA A 128 5.87 -7.07 -10.00
C ALA A 128 6.07 -5.55 -10.12
N ARG A 129 6.33 -5.12 -11.35
CA ARG A 129 6.53 -3.72 -11.76
C ARG A 129 5.38 -3.22 -12.64
N THR A 130 4.51 -4.13 -13.07
CA THR A 130 3.30 -3.84 -13.86
C THR A 130 2.15 -4.73 -13.39
N MET A 131 0.91 -4.36 -13.72
CA MET A 131 -0.24 -5.22 -13.42
C MET A 131 -0.22 -6.53 -14.22
N ALA A 132 0.38 -6.53 -15.41
CA ALA A 132 0.61 -7.76 -16.17
C ALA A 132 1.57 -8.72 -15.43
N GLU A 133 2.59 -8.20 -14.76
CA GLU A 133 3.50 -9.00 -13.91
C GLU A 133 2.82 -9.48 -12.62
N VAL A 134 1.92 -8.67 -12.03
CA VAL A 134 1.06 -9.12 -10.91
C VAL A 134 0.22 -10.31 -11.37
N ASP A 135 -0.54 -10.17 -12.45
CA ASP A 135 -1.41 -11.23 -12.97
C ASP A 135 -0.60 -12.51 -13.30
N ALA A 136 0.59 -12.36 -13.90
CA ALA A 136 1.49 -13.49 -14.19
C ALA A 136 2.01 -14.19 -12.92
N ALA A 137 2.38 -13.43 -11.89
CA ALA A 137 2.82 -14.00 -10.62
C ALA A 137 1.70 -14.78 -9.92
N LEU A 138 0.49 -14.21 -9.88
CA LEU A 138 -0.68 -14.85 -9.27
C LEU A 138 -1.10 -16.12 -10.04
N ALA A 139 -1.10 -16.08 -11.38
CA ALA A 139 -1.36 -17.25 -12.21
C ALA A 139 -0.32 -18.37 -12.02
N ALA A 140 0.93 -18.00 -11.72
CA ALA A 140 1.99 -18.95 -11.35
C ALA A 140 1.87 -19.46 -9.90
N GLY A 141 0.83 -19.06 -9.17
CA GLY A 141 0.58 -19.45 -7.78
C GLY A 141 1.47 -18.74 -6.76
N LYS A 142 2.21 -17.70 -7.17
CA LYS A 142 3.14 -16.92 -6.34
C LYS A 142 2.45 -15.71 -5.71
N THR A 143 3.03 -15.22 -4.62
CA THR A 143 2.76 -13.87 -4.13
C THR A 143 3.44 -12.85 -5.06
N ALA A 144 2.68 -11.85 -5.51
CA ALA A 144 3.22 -10.70 -6.22
C ALA A 144 3.74 -9.66 -5.20
N ALA A 145 4.99 -9.24 -5.33
CA ALA A 145 5.61 -8.23 -4.48
C ALA A 145 5.79 -6.93 -5.26
N VAL A 146 5.12 -5.88 -4.81
CA VAL A 146 5.28 -4.51 -5.32
C VAL A 146 6.16 -3.74 -4.32
N LEU A 147 7.22 -3.10 -4.80
CA LEU A 147 8.09 -2.29 -3.93
C LEU A 147 7.54 -0.87 -3.83
N THR A 148 7.37 -0.36 -2.61
CA THR A 148 6.94 1.01 -2.34
C THR A 148 7.88 1.68 -1.34
N VAL A 149 7.75 2.99 -1.14
CA VAL A 149 8.55 3.75 -0.17
C VAL A 149 7.60 4.53 0.72
N GLU A 150 7.83 4.47 2.03
CA GLU A 150 7.10 5.28 3.01
C GLU A 150 8.02 6.33 3.62
N GLY A 151 7.81 7.59 3.24
CA GLY A 151 8.69 8.70 3.59
C GLY A 151 9.88 8.79 2.63
N ALA A 152 10.05 9.95 2.01
CA ALA A 152 11.12 10.17 1.03
C ALA A 152 12.11 11.24 1.48
N SER A 153 12.51 11.23 2.77
CA SER A 153 13.49 12.19 3.31
C SER A 153 14.91 12.03 2.72
N PHE A 154 15.15 11.02 1.88
CA PHE A 154 16.35 10.94 1.04
C PHE A 154 16.27 11.80 -0.23
N LEU A 155 15.09 12.29 -0.64
CA LEU A 155 14.97 13.27 -1.72
C LEU A 155 15.15 14.67 -1.13
N GLU A 156 16.36 15.19 -1.28
CA GLU A 156 16.76 16.53 -0.84
C GLU A 156 16.92 17.44 -2.06
N ASP A 157 16.80 18.76 -1.90
CA ASP A 157 17.03 19.74 -2.97
C ASP A 157 18.54 19.90 -3.23
N ASP A 158 19.14 18.82 -3.73
CA ASP A 158 20.57 18.63 -3.96
C ASP A 158 20.85 17.99 -5.33
N GLY A 159 22.14 17.86 -5.66
CA GLY A 159 22.57 17.27 -6.93
C GLY A 159 22.38 15.75 -7.04
N GLN A 160 21.88 15.07 -6.00
CA GLN A 160 21.62 13.63 -5.97
C GLN A 160 20.13 13.30 -6.13
N ALA A 161 19.22 14.28 -6.08
CA ALA A 161 17.78 14.06 -6.22
C ALA A 161 17.42 13.24 -7.46
N GLU A 162 17.94 13.64 -8.62
CA GLU A 162 17.65 13.00 -9.90
C GLU A 162 18.17 11.55 -9.96
N SER A 163 19.40 11.31 -9.46
CA SER A 163 19.97 9.97 -9.45
C SER A 163 19.24 9.03 -8.47
N ARG A 164 18.75 9.56 -7.35
CA ARG A 164 17.89 8.81 -6.42
C ARG A 164 16.55 8.48 -7.07
N LEU A 165 15.92 9.43 -7.77
CA LEU A 165 14.67 9.19 -8.52
C LEU A 165 14.82 8.12 -9.60
N ASP A 166 15.91 8.18 -10.39
CA ASP A 166 16.23 7.14 -11.38
C ASP A 166 16.43 5.77 -10.73
N ALA A 167 17.17 5.73 -9.61
CA ALA A 167 17.40 4.49 -8.87
C ALA A 167 16.11 3.90 -8.27
N LEU A 168 15.11 4.71 -7.89
CA LEU A 168 13.79 4.21 -7.49
C LEU A 168 13.08 3.52 -8.66
N ALA A 169 13.09 4.15 -9.85
CA ALA A 169 12.50 3.58 -11.05
C ALA A 169 13.19 2.27 -11.47
N ASP A 170 14.52 2.25 -11.47
CA ASP A 170 15.33 1.06 -11.76
C ASP A 170 15.07 -0.08 -10.75
N ALA A 171 14.89 0.25 -9.47
CA ALA A 171 14.51 -0.71 -8.44
C ALA A 171 13.10 -1.27 -8.62
N GLY A 172 12.27 -0.64 -9.45
CA GLY A 172 10.87 -1.04 -9.69
C GLY A 172 9.94 -0.53 -8.61
N VAL A 173 10.27 0.58 -7.94
CA VAL A 173 9.37 1.24 -6.99
C VAL A 173 8.13 1.71 -7.74
N ARG A 174 6.94 1.40 -7.21
CA ARG A 174 5.66 1.75 -7.84
C ARG A 174 4.90 2.86 -7.16
N MET A 175 5.23 3.16 -5.90
CA MET A 175 4.56 4.19 -5.11
C MET A 175 5.52 4.77 -4.06
N VAL A 176 5.43 6.08 -3.82
CA VAL A 176 6.24 6.82 -2.84
C VAL A 176 5.35 7.74 -2.00
N THR A 177 5.32 7.49 -0.69
CA THR A 177 4.73 8.40 0.30
C THR A 177 5.68 9.59 0.50
N LEU A 178 5.21 10.80 0.23
CA LEU A 178 6.08 11.99 0.16
C LEU A 178 6.74 12.31 1.51
N THR A 179 6.00 12.18 2.60
CA THR A 179 6.45 12.45 3.97
C THR A 179 6.04 11.31 4.87
N TRP A 180 6.70 11.15 6.02
CA TRP A 180 6.07 10.50 7.17
C TRP A 180 5.37 11.59 8.00
N ASN A 181 5.46 11.59 9.34
CA ASN A 181 4.71 12.53 10.18
C ASN A 181 5.34 13.94 10.24
N GLY A 182 6.66 14.03 10.15
CA GLY A 182 7.43 15.25 10.23
C GLY A 182 7.62 15.97 8.89
N PRO A 183 8.37 17.09 8.90
CA PRO A 183 8.73 17.79 7.68
C PRO A 183 9.99 17.20 7.03
N ASN A 184 10.05 17.21 5.71
CA ASN A 184 11.26 16.93 4.94
C ASN A 184 11.42 17.95 3.79
N ALA A 185 12.40 17.78 2.91
CA ALA A 185 12.63 18.70 1.80
C ALA A 185 11.44 18.78 0.81
N LEU A 186 10.57 17.78 0.76
CA LEU A 186 9.40 17.73 -0.12
C LEU A 186 8.21 18.49 0.46
N GLY A 187 8.00 18.41 1.77
CA GLY A 187 6.85 19.05 2.41
C GLY A 187 6.66 18.64 3.86
N SER A 188 5.39 18.53 4.24
CA SER A 188 4.96 18.54 5.62
C SER A 188 4.00 17.39 5.92
N GLY A 189 4.40 16.49 6.83
CA GLY A 189 3.55 15.46 7.38
C GLY A 189 2.55 15.97 8.43
N ASN A 190 1.76 15.06 8.98
CA ASN A 190 0.65 15.35 9.91
C ASN A 190 1.04 16.11 11.20
N ASP A 191 2.30 16.04 11.66
CA ASP A 191 2.77 16.76 12.84
C ASP A 191 3.16 18.23 12.54
N THR A 192 3.00 18.64 11.28
CA THR A 192 3.38 19.96 10.78
C THR A 192 2.27 20.60 9.95
N SER A 193 2.40 21.89 9.62
CA SER A 193 1.27 22.70 9.12
C SER A 193 1.46 23.38 7.77
N HIS A 194 2.65 23.36 7.18
CA HIS A 194 2.86 23.94 5.84
C HIS A 194 2.53 22.91 4.74
N GLY A 195 2.48 23.34 3.48
CA GLY A 195 2.20 22.46 2.35
C GLY A 195 3.47 21.88 1.72
N LEU A 196 3.40 21.54 0.44
CA LEU A 196 4.59 21.14 -0.33
C LEU A 196 5.53 22.32 -0.54
N THR A 197 6.83 22.04 -0.50
CA THR A 197 7.86 22.99 -0.92
C THR A 197 7.87 23.15 -2.44
N GLY A 198 8.60 24.15 -2.96
CA GLY A 198 8.81 24.28 -4.41
C GLY A 198 9.54 23.06 -5.01
N PHE A 199 10.48 22.50 -4.26
CA PHE A 199 11.17 21.26 -4.61
C PHE A 199 10.20 20.06 -4.62
N GLY A 200 9.39 19.89 -3.56
CA GLY A 200 8.41 18.80 -3.47
C GLY A 200 7.40 18.79 -4.60
N ARG A 201 6.90 19.97 -5.03
CA ARG A 201 6.03 20.06 -6.22
C ARG A 201 6.74 19.61 -7.50
N SER A 202 8.03 19.88 -7.62
CA SER A 202 8.83 19.42 -8.77
C SER A 202 9.02 17.91 -8.72
N CYS A 203 9.28 17.34 -7.53
CA CYS A 203 9.39 15.90 -7.30
C CYS A 203 8.10 15.14 -7.60
N VAL A 204 6.93 15.68 -7.27
CA VAL A 204 5.63 15.10 -7.68
C VAL A 204 5.62 14.84 -9.19
N GLY A 205 6.00 15.84 -10.00
CA GLY A 205 6.07 15.68 -11.44
C GLY A 205 7.16 14.70 -11.91
N GLU A 206 8.30 14.61 -11.21
CA GLU A 206 9.38 13.66 -11.55
C GLU A 206 9.00 12.20 -11.24
N LEU A 207 8.25 11.96 -10.14
CA LEU A 207 7.70 10.65 -9.81
C LEU A 207 6.70 10.21 -10.88
N GLU A 208 5.77 11.08 -11.26
CA GLU A 208 4.82 10.82 -12.34
C GLU A 208 5.50 10.50 -13.67
N ARG A 209 6.57 11.23 -14.03
CA ARG A 209 7.36 10.96 -15.25
C ARG A 209 7.99 9.57 -15.28
N ARG A 210 8.30 9.01 -14.12
CA ARG A 210 8.88 7.68 -13.94
C ARG A 210 7.82 6.60 -13.71
N GLY A 211 6.54 6.95 -13.80
CA GLY A 211 5.43 6.03 -13.54
C GLY A 211 5.35 5.58 -12.08
N ILE A 212 5.89 6.38 -11.15
CA ILE A 212 5.83 6.13 -9.71
C ILE A 212 4.65 6.91 -9.14
N VAL A 213 3.73 6.21 -8.49
CA VAL A 213 2.56 6.81 -7.84
C VAL A 213 2.99 7.70 -6.68
N VAL A 214 2.40 8.89 -6.61
CA VAL A 214 2.48 9.73 -5.41
C VAL A 214 1.49 9.20 -4.38
N ASP A 215 1.96 8.97 -3.15
CA ASP A 215 1.13 8.62 -2.01
C ASP A 215 1.09 9.76 -0.99
N VAL A 216 -0.13 10.08 -0.55
CA VAL A 216 -0.46 11.18 0.35
C VAL A 216 -0.81 10.71 1.76
N SER A 217 -0.72 9.41 2.05
CA SER A 217 -0.70 8.93 3.44
C SER A 217 0.38 9.69 4.22
N HIS A 218 0.14 9.95 5.50
CA HIS A 218 0.97 10.82 6.37
C HIS A 218 1.06 12.31 6.01
N LEU A 219 0.74 12.73 4.79
CA LEU A 219 0.74 14.14 4.40
C LEU A 219 -0.35 14.90 5.15
N ASN A 220 -0.08 16.15 5.55
CA ASN A 220 -1.10 16.98 6.17
C ASN A 220 -2.11 17.54 5.14
N ASP A 221 -3.19 18.15 5.62
CA ASP A 221 -4.25 18.73 4.77
C ASP A 221 -3.73 19.81 3.80
N ALA A 222 -2.68 20.56 4.15
CA ALA A 222 -2.11 21.60 3.30
C ALA A 222 -1.32 20.99 2.14
N GLY A 223 -0.49 19.99 2.42
CA GLY A 223 0.25 19.20 1.43
C GLY A 223 -0.69 18.43 0.52
N PHE A 224 -1.77 17.86 1.06
CA PHE A 224 -2.78 17.18 0.24
C PHE A 224 -3.40 18.13 -0.80
N LYS A 225 -3.79 19.35 -0.40
CA LYS A 225 -4.29 20.37 -1.35
C LYS A 225 -3.25 20.72 -2.41
N ASP A 226 -1.99 20.77 -2.03
CA ASP A 226 -0.90 21.04 -2.94
C ASP A 226 -0.67 19.90 -3.93
N VAL A 227 -0.82 18.64 -3.52
CA VAL A 227 -0.83 17.49 -4.43
C VAL A 227 -2.02 17.59 -5.39
N CYS A 228 -3.23 17.89 -4.92
CA CYS A 228 -4.39 18.09 -5.79
C CYS A 228 -4.15 19.17 -6.85
N ALA A 229 -3.44 20.24 -6.49
CA ALA A 229 -3.11 21.33 -7.41
C ALA A 229 -1.93 21.05 -8.36
N THR A 230 -1.11 20.04 -8.06
CA THR A 230 0.17 19.80 -8.76
C THR A 230 0.16 18.51 -9.59
N ALA A 231 -0.44 17.44 -9.05
CA ALA A 231 -0.51 16.13 -9.67
C ALA A 231 -1.33 16.20 -10.96
N ARG A 232 -0.88 15.45 -11.96
CA ARG A 232 -1.52 15.29 -13.26
C ARG A 232 -1.95 13.85 -13.51
N ARG A 233 -1.53 12.92 -12.64
CA ARG A 233 -1.93 11.52 -12.64
C ARG A 233 -2.73 11.21 -11.36
N PRO A 234 -3.54 10.12 -11.37
CA PRO A 234 -4.13 9.60 -10.15
C PRO A 234 -3.07 9.35 -9.07
N PHE A 235 -3.41 9.64 -7.82
CA PHE A 235 -2.54 9.42 -6.66
C PHE A 235 -3.26 8.58 -5.60
N ALA A 236 -2.49 8.03 -4.66
CA ALA A 236 -3.00 7.13 -3.64
C ALA A 236 -2.97 7.78 -2.25
N ALA A 237 -3.85 7.31 -1.36
CA ALA A 237 -3.63 7.29 0.07
C ALA A 237 -3.53 5.82 0.48
N SER A 238 -2.32 5.25 0.44
CA SER A 238 -2.07 3.81 0.59
C SER A 238 -2.62 3.17 1.88
N HIS A 239 -2.71 3.90 3.00
CA HIS A 239 -3.22 3.41 4.28
C HIS A 239 -3.79 4.57 5.12
N SER A 240 -5.04 4.99 4.86
CA SER A 240 -5.71 6.07 5.60
C SER A 240 -7.24 5.85 5.68
N ASN A 241 -7.83 6.05 6.85
CA ASN A 241 -9.28 5.83 7.06
C ASN A 241 -10.10 7.13 6.97
N ALA A 242 -11.41 7.06 7.26
CA ALA A 242 -12.32 8.21 7.26
C ALA A 242 -12.31 9.02 8.57
N ARG A 243 -12.02 10.33 8.49
CA ARG A 243 -11.90 11.22 9.65
C ARG A 243 -13.24 11.49 10.34
N ALA A 244 -14.35 11.42 9.59
CA ALA A 244 -15.69 11.54 10.14
C ALA A 244 -16.07 10.39 11.08
N VAL A 245 -15.42 9.23 10.93
CA VAL A 245 -15.69 8.01 11.71
C VAL A 245 -14.79 7.92 12.94
N CYS A 246 -13.52 8.32 12.81
CA CYS A 246 -12.53 8.46 13.88
C CYS A 246 -11.72 9.73 13.63
N GLY A 247 -11.77 10.69 14.57
CA GLY A 247 -11.31 12.08 14.41
C GLY A 247 -9.79 12.28 14.38
N HIS A 248 -9.04 11.27 13.99
CA HIS A 248 -7.58 11.27 13.96
C HIS A 248 -7.03 12.04 12.74
N PRO A 249 -5.95 12.84 12.87
CA PRO A 249 -5.38 13.61 11.75
C PRO A 249 -4.88 12.73 10.60
N ARG A 250 -4.40 11.51 10.89
CA ARG A 250 -4.03 10.52 9.86
C ARG A 250 -5.19 10.09 8.97
N ASN A 251 -6.44 10.26 9.42
CA ASN A 251 -7.60 9.93 8.61
C ASN A 251 -7.94 11.07 7.64
N LEU A 252 -8.52 10.71 6.50
CA LEU A 252 -8.93 11.60 5.42
C LEU A 252 -10.26 12.29 5.77
N ALA A 253 -10.32 13.61 5.61
CA ALA A 253 -11.57 14.35 5.60
C ALA A 253 -12.39 14.00 4.35
N ASP A 254 -13.71 14.18 4.41
CA ASP A 254 -14.61 13.83 3.29
C ASP A 254 -14.24 14.52 1.96
N TRP A 255 -13.70 15.74 2.01
CA TRP A 255 -13.25 16.42 0.80
C TRP A 255 -12.05 15.70 0.18
N GLN A 256 -11.12 15.16 0.98
CA GLN A 256 -9.97 14.39 0.49
C GLN A 256 -10.41 13.07 -0.16
N LEU A 257 -11.41 12.40 0.44
CA LEU A 257 -12.01 11.18 -0.13
C LEU A 257 -12.66 11.48 -1.49
N ARG A 258 -13.39 12.59 -1.61
CA ARG A 258 -13.99 13.02 -2.89
C ARG A 258 -12.94 13.38 -3.94
N GLU A 259 -11.86 14.07 -3.55
CA GLU A 259 -10.76 14.38 -4.48
C GLU A 259 -10.09 13.10 -5.01
N LEU A 260 -9.89 12.08 -4.16
CA LEU A 260 -9.38 10.78 -4.61
C LEU A 260 -10.33 10.12 -5.61
N ALA A 261 -11.64 10.14 -5.35
CA ALA A 261 -12.61 9.60 -6.31
C ALA A 261 -12.61 10.38 -7.64
N ASP A 262 -12.63 11.71 -7.58
CA ASP A 262 -12.68 12.58 -8.76
C ASP A 262 -11.42 12.47 -9.64
N CYS A 263 -10.24 12.28 -9.03
CA CYS A 263 -8.99 12.11 -9.76
C CYS A 263 -8.71 10.66 -10.20
N GLY A 264 -9.60 9.71 -9.89
CA GLY A 264 -9.41 8.29 -10.16
C GLY A 264 -8.36 7.63 -9.27
N GLY A 265 -8.05 8.24 -8.13
CA GLY A 265 -7.15 7.79 -7.08
C GLY A 265 -7.70 6.62 -6.26
N ILE A 266 -7.03 6.33 -5.15
CA ILE A 266 -7.39 5.20 -4.27
C ILE A 266 -7.07 5.48 -2.80
N ALA A 267 -7.82 4.88 -1.88
CA ALA A 267 -7.61 4.92 -0.44
C ALA A 267 -7.55 3.50 0.13
N GLY A 268 -6.48 3.15 0.83
CA GLY A 268 -6.34 1.87 1.53
C GLY A 268 -6.90 1.93 2.95
N LEU A 269 -7.75 0.97 3.29
CA LEU A 269 -8.31 0.75 4.61
C LEU A 269 -7.19 0.32 5.58
N ASN A 270 -6.85 1.21 6.51
CA ASN A 270 -5.78 1.05 7.49
C ASN A 270 -6.29 0.37 8.77
N PHE A 271 -5.55 -0.64 9.24
CA PHE A 271 -5.93 -1.40 10.43
C PHE A 271 -5.34 -0.85 11.74
N CYS A 272 -4.50 0.18 11.71
CA CYS A 272 -4.02 0.85 12.91
C CYS A 272 -5.16 1.13 13.89
N THR A 273 -5.08 0.51 15.06
CA THR A 273 -6.17 0.53 16.06
C THR A 273 -6.59 1.95 16.44
N GLN A 274 -5.62 2.88 16.47
CA GLN A 274 -5.83 4.29 16.79
C GLN A 274 -6.57 5.07 15.69
N PHE A 275 -6.61 4.55 14.47
CA PHE A 275 -7.24 5.20 13.32
C PHE A 275 -8.64 4.65 13.02
N LEU A 276 -9.01 3.54 13.67
CA LEU A 276 -10.33 2.90 13.52
C LEU A 276 -11.36 3.41 14.53
N THR A 277 -10.91 3.80 15.72
CA THR A 277 -11.80 4.20 16.81
C THR A 277 -11.07 5.03 17.87
N ASP A 278 -11.75 6.00 18.46
CA ASP A 278 -11.23 6.76 19.60
C ASP A 278 -11.34 5.97 20.93
N ARG A 279 -11.81 4.71 20.87
CA ARG A 279 -12.00 3.84 22.03
C ARG A 279 -10.68 3.20 22.44
N LEU A 280 -10.41 3.18 23.75
CA LEU A 280 -9.26 2.47 24.34
C LEU A 280 -9.55 0.97 24.50
N ALA A 281 -9.88 0.30 23.40
CA ALA A 281 -10.14 -1.15 23.35
C ALA A 281 -9.77 -1.69 21.96
N ASP A 282 -9.57 -3.00 21.87
CA ASP A 282 -9.37 -3.68 20.58
C ASP A 282 -10.54 -3.35 19.61
N PRO A 283 -10.28 -2.79 18.42
CA PRO A 283 -11.33 -2.41 17.49
C PRO A 283 -12.21 -3.57 17.09
N THR A 284 -13.51 -3.32 17.09
CA THR A 284 -14.54 -4.28 16.72
C THR A 284 -14.71 -4.36 15.21
N ARG A 285 -15.37 -5.43 14.73
CA ARG A 285 -15.80 -5.55 13.32
C ARG A 285 -16.60 -4.33 12.87
N ASP A 286 -17.48 -3.83 13.72
CA ASP A 286 -18.30 -2.64 13.46
C ASP A 286 -17.45 -1.37 13.30
N ASP A 287 -16.29 -1.25 13.96
CA ASP A 287 -15.39 -0.11 13.74
C ASP A 287 -14.87 -0.09 12.31
N VAL A 288 -14.44 -1.24 11.81
CA VAL A 288 -13.97 -1.38 10.43
C VAL A 288 -15.11 -1.14 9.44
N LEU A 289 -16.29 -1.73 9.67
CA LEU A 289 -17.45 -1.57 8.79
C LEU A 289 -17.91 -0.11 8.70
N ARG A 290 -17.89 0.66 9.79
CA ARG A 290 -18.24 2.10 9.74
C ARG A 290 -17.31 2.90 8.84
N HIS A 291 -16.01 2.57 8.79
CA HIS A 291 -15.08 3.22 7.88
C HIS A 291 -15.37 2.86 6.43
N VAL A 292 -15.62 1.59 6.13
CA VAL A 292 -15.99 1.14 4.79
C VAL A 292 -17.27 1.83 4.32
N ASP A 293 -18.33 1.75 5.12
CA ASP A 293 -19.64 2.37 4.85
C ASP A 293 -19.50 3.86 4.53
N HIS A 294 -18.79 4.61 5.38
CA HIS A 294 -18.59 6.06 5.18
C HIS A 294 -17.82 6.39 3.90
N VAL A 295 -16.79 5.60 3.55
CA VAL A 295 -16.03 5.82 2.31
C VAL A 295 -16.91 5.54 1.09
N LEU A 296 -17.67 4.43 1.11
CA LEU A 296 -18.61 4.09 0.04
C LEU A 296 -19.67 5.19 -0.16
N GLU A 297 -20.24 5.71 0.92
CA GLU A 297 -21.22 6.82 0.87
C GLU A 297 -20.60 8.13 0.36
N THR A 298 -19.35 8.42 0.72
CA THR A 298 -18.72 9.71 0.46
C THR A 298 -18.09 9.80 -0.93
N ALA A 299 -17.46 8.72 -1.37
CA ALA A 299 -16.55 8.69 -2.51
C ALA A 299 -16.80 7.53 -3.48
N GLY A 300 -17.79 6.68 -3.20
CA GLY A 300 -18.20 5.58 -4.08
C GLY A 300 -17.38 4.31 -3.88
N GLU A 301 -17.74 3.28 -4.63
CA GLU A 301 -17.22 1.91 -4.46
C GLU A 301 -15.87 1.65 -5.13
N ASP A 302 -15.42 2.52 -6.04
CA ASP A 302 -14.20 2.30 -6.84
C ASP A 302 -12.93 2.93 -6.23
N VAL A 303 -13.06 3.60 -5.08
CA VAL A 303 -11.94 4.31 -4.41
C VAL A 303 -11.28 3.50 -3.30
N LEU A 304 -11.99 2.55 -2.69
CA LEU A 304 -11.51 1.88 -1.47
C LEU A 304 -10.75 0.59 -1.80
N ALA A 305 -9.60 0.38 -1.17
CA ALA A 305 -8.82 -0.85 -1.22
C ALA A 305 -8.35 -1.28 0.18
N LEU A 306 -7.61 -2.36 0.29
CA LEU A 306 -6.88 -2.71 1.52
C LEU A 306 -5.56 -1.93 1.61
N GLY A 307 -5.23 -1.47 2.81
CA GLY A 307 -3.98 -0.79 3.11
C GLY A 307 -3.61 -1.06 4.56
N SER A 308 -3.33 -2.32 4.86
CA SER A 308 -3.41 -2.92 6.19
C SER A 308 -2.57 -2.23 7.25
N ASP A 309 -1.42 -1.68 6.87
CA ASP A 309 -0.42 -1.18 7.81
C ASP A 309 0.12 -2.31 8.72
N TYR A 310 0.07 -3.55 8.20
CA TYR A 310 0.67 -4.70 8.87
C TYR A 310 2.15 -4.45 9.09
N ASP A 311 2.59 -4.66 10.34
CA ASP A 311 3.97 -4.54 10.80
C ASP A 311 4.45 -3.10 10.99
N GLY A 312 3.66 -2.09 10.59
CA GLY A 312 3.86 -0.68 10.86
C GLY A 312 3.11 -0.16 12.11
N CYS A 313 2.06 -0.87 12.53
CA CYS A 313 1.24 -0.50 13.68
C CYS A 313 0.63 -1.70 14.43
N ASP A 314 0.00 -1.41 15.58
CA ASP A 314 -0.92 -2.36 16.23
C ASP A 314 -2.22 -2.44 15.42
N VAL A 315 -2.63 -3.66 15.04
CA VAL A 315 -3.86 -3.96 14.30
C VAL A 315 -4.89 -4.68 15.19
N PRO A 316 -6.18 -4.80 14.81
CA PRO A 316 -7.16 -5.50 15.63
C PRO A 316 -6.80 -6.98 15.77
N SER A 317 -6.97 -7.53 16.96
CA SER A 317 -6.52 -8.90 17.27
C SER A 317 -7.16 -10.00 16.40
N TRP A 318 -8.30 -9.70 15.78
CA TRP A 318 -9.02 -10.60 14.88
C TRP A 318 -8.60 -10.46 13.41
N LEU A 319 -7.69 -9.52 13.09
CA LEU A 319 -7.07 -9.31 11.79
C LEU A 319 -5.58 -9.69 11.77
N GLU A 320 -4.97 -10.06 12.89
CA GLU A 320 -3.60 -10.59 12.93
C GLU A 320 -3.55 -12.12 13.14
N PRO A 321 -2.61 -12.84 12.48
CA PRO A 321 -1.77 -12.36 11.38
C PRO A 321 -2.56 -12.34 10.05
N CYS A 322 -1.90 -12.05 8.91
CA CYS A 322 -2.58 -11.76 7.64
C CYS A 322 -3.48 -12.87 7.08
N ASP A 323 -3.32 -14.12 7.54
CA ASP A 323 -4.18 -15.26 7.15
C ASP A 323 -5.62 -15.14 7.69
N ARG A 324 -5.89 -14.18 8.58
CA ARG A 324 -7.24 -13.83 9.05
C ARG A 324 -8.05 -12.99 8.08
N ILE A 325 -7.43 -12.43 7.03
CA ILE A 325 -8.07 -11.45 6.14
C ILE A 325 -9.33 -12.00 5.43
N GLY A 326 -9.40 -13.31 5.20
CA GLY A 326 -10.59 -13.93 4.60
C GLY A 326 -11.87 -13.73 5.42
N ALA A 327 -11.75 -13.60 6.75
CA ALA A 327 -12.90 -13.28 7.60
C ALA A 327 -13.39 -11.83 7.41
N LEU A 328 -12.49 -10.90 7.06
CA LEU A 328 -12.88 -9.53 6.69
C LEU A 328 -13.59 -9.53 5.33
N HIS A 329 -13.11 -10.29 4.35
CA HIS A 329 -13.80 -10.40 3.05
C HIS A 329 -15.25 -10.85 3.22
N GLU A 330 -15.47 -11.95 3.94
CA GLU A 330 -16.82 -12.47 4.17
C GLU A 330 -17.68 -11.50 4.98
N LEU A 331 -17.08 -10.74 5.91
CA LEU A 331 -17.77 -9.67 6.64
C LEU A 331 -18.25 -8.57 5.67
N LEU A 332 -17.38 -8.07 4.79
CA LEU A 332 -17.75 -7.07 3.78
C LEU A 332 -18.78 -7.62 2.79
N ALA A 333 -18.64 -8.88 2.40
CA ALA A 333 -19.56 -9.53 1.47
C ALA A 333 -20.97 -9.68 2.06
N CYS A 334 -21.06 -9.93 3.37
CA CYS A 334 -22.34 -9.99 4.08
C CYS A 334 -23.00 -8.61 4.21
N GLU A 335 -22.23 -7.56 4.50
CA GLU A 335 -22.77 -6.23 4.78
C GLU A 335 -23.03 -5.41 3.51
N PHE A 336 -22.08 -5.39 2.57
CA PHE A 336 -22.10 -4.53 1.38
C PHE A 336 -22.26 -5.31 0.06
N GLY A 337 -22.25 -6.64 0.13
CA GLY A 337 -22.34 -7.52 -1.04
C GLY A 337 -20.98 -7.96 -1.58
N ARG A 338 -20.97 -9.15 -2.20
CA ARG A 338 -19.74 -9.80 -2.69
C ARG A 338 -18.98 -8.96 -3.72
N ASP A 339 -19.68 -8.26 -4.59
CA ASP A 339 -19.04 -7.41 -5.61
C ASP A 339 -18.21 -6.27 -4.97
N ILE A 340 -18.74 -5.60 -3.95
CA ILE A 340 -18.02 -4.58 -3.17
C ILE A 340 -16.82 -5.21 -2.46
N ALA A 341 -17.01 -6.35 -1.80
CA ALA A 341 -15.91 -7.05 -1.13
C ALA A 341 -14.78 -7.39 -2.10
N ASP A 342 -15.09 -7.91 -3.29
CA ASP A 342 -14.11 -8.24 -4.33
C ASP A 342 -13.44 -6.98 -4.92
N LYS A 343 -14.15 -5.84 -4.99
CA LYS A 343 -13.59 -4.54 -5.37
C LYS A 343 -12.55 -4.06 -4.36
N VAL A 344 -12.93 -4.01 -3.09
CA VAL A 344 -12.06 -3.56 -1.98
C VAL A 344 -10.84 -4.47 -1.83
N PHE A 345 -11.02 -5.78 -1.98
CA PHE A 345 -9.95 -6.74 -1.78
C PHE A 345 -8.93 -6.79 -2.91
N PHE A 346 -9.30 -6.44 -4.14
CA PHE A 346 -8.38 -6.60 -5.27
C PHE A 346 -8.63 -5.66 -6.44
N ARG A 347 -9.87 -5.62 -6.96
CA ARG A 347 -10.11 -4.98 -8.28
C ARG A 347 -9.80 -3.49 -8.28
N ASN A 348 -10.16 -2.76 -7.23
CA ASN A 348 -9.91 -1.32 -7.17
C ASN A 348 -8.40 -0.99 -7.22
N ALA A 349 -7.58 -1.73 -6.46
CA ALA A 349 -6.13 -1.55 -6.45
C ALA A 349 -5.50 -1.93 -7.81
N ARG A 350 -5.91 -3.06 -8.38
CA ARG A 350 -5.46 -3.49 -9.72
C ARG A 350 -5.80 -2.41 -10.77
N ASP A 351 -7.06 -1.98 -10.81
CA ASP A 351 -7.54 -1.03 -11.82
C ASP A 351 -6.89 0.34 -11.63
N PHE A 352 -6.59 0.75 -10.38
CA PHE A 352 -5.83 1.96 -10.10
C PHE A 352 -4.42 1.91 -10.71
N PHE A 353 -3.65 0.85 -10.46
CA PHE A 353 -2.31 0.74 -11.02
C PHE A 353 -2.33 0.58 -12.56
N GLU A 354 -3.32 -0.13 -13.12
CA GLU A 354 -3.51 -0.23 -14.57
C GLU A 354 -3.78 1.13 -15.21
N ARG A 355 -4.59 1.99 -14.57
CA ARG A 355 -4.79 3.39 -15.02
C ARG A 355 -3.49 4.19 -14.98
N VAL A 356 -2.67 4.02 -13.95
CA VAL A 356 -1.39 4.72 -13.82
C VAL A 356 -0.37 4.26 -14.88
N GLU A 357 -0.40 2.99 -15.27
CA GLU A 357 0.46 2.39 -16.29
C GLU A 357 0.11 2.82 -17.73
N SER A 358 -1.18 3.09 -17.97
CA SER A 358 -1.71 3.40 -19.31
C SER A 358 -1.49 4.85 -19.76
N VAL A 359 -0.88 5.69 -18.91
CA VAL A 359 -0.69 7.14 -19.10
C VAL A 359 0.80 7.46 -19.11
#